data_AF-A0A950XEB1-F1
#
_entry.id   AF-A0A950XEB1-F1
#
_cell.length_a   1.000
_cell.length_b   1.000
_cell.length_c   1.000
_cell.angle_alpha   90.00
_cell.angle_beta   90.00
_cell.angle_gamma   90.00
#
_symmetry.space_group_name_H-M   'P 1'
#
loop_
_entity.id
_entity.type
_entity.pdbx_description
1 polymer ?
#
loop_
_entity_poly.entity_id
_entity_poly.type
_entity_poly.pdbx_seq_one_letter_code
_entity_poly.pdbx_strand_id
1 'polypeptide(L)' 'HRLERRGWIKARWGTSNTNRRAKYYELTRSGRKRLDAETDIWLKLTAAVGQVLDMA' A
#
# COMPACT_ATOMS: atom_id res chain seq x y z
N HIS A 1 -8.96 2.39 8.86
CA HIS A 1 -9.68 1.21 9.41
C HIS A 1 -9.79 0.00 8.47
N ARG A 2 -10.20 0.12 7.19
CA ARG A 2 -10.40 -1.07 6.30
C ARG A 2 -9.18 -1.97 6.16
N LEU A 3 -7.99 -1.38 5.96
CA LEU A 3 -6.73 -2.13 5.83
C LEU A 3 -6.33 -2.85 7.13
N GLU A 4 -6.60 -2.23 8.27
CA GLU A 4 -6.34 -2.79 9.61
C GLU A 4 -7.33 -3.94 9.90
N ARG A 5 -8.63 -3.76 9.57
CA ARG A 5 -9.64 -4.83 9.67
C ARG A 5 -9.35 -6.03 8.77
N ARG A 6 -8.77 -5.80 7.60
CA ARG A 6 -8.31 -6.87 6.70
C ARG A 6 -6.99 -7.51 7.13
N GLY A 7 -6.38 -7.01 8.21
CA GLY A 7 -5.09 -7.48 8.70
C GLY A 7 -3.92 -7.19 7.76
N TRP A 8 -4.05 -6.25 6.83
CA TRP A 8 -2.97 -5.86 5.89
C TRP A 8 -2.00 -4.85 6.51
N ILE A 9 -2.47 -4.07 7.48
CA ILE A 9 -1.61 -3.19 8.27
C ILE A 9 -1.84 -3.45 9.76
N LYS A 10 -0.77 -3.32 10.54
CA LYS A 10 -0.84 -3.24 12.00
C LYS A 10 -0.49 -1.82 12.44
N ALA A 11 -1.00 -1.43 13.58
CA ALA A 11 -0.72 -0.12 14.15
C ALA A 11 0.05 -0.21 15.46
N ARG A 12 0.95 0.74 15.69
CA ARG A 12 1.64 0.93 16.96
C ARG A 12 1.59 2.40 17.36
N TRP A 13 1.37 2.67 18.64
CA TRP A 13 1.57 4.01 19.18
C TRP A 13 3.05 4.25 19.39
N GLY A 14 3.52 5.47 19.09
CA GLY A 14 4.88 5.90 19.37
C GLY A 14 4.92 7.40 19.59
N THR A 15 6.04 7.86 20.13
CA THR A 15 6.31 9.29 20.27
C THR A 15 6.84 9.82 18.95
N SER A 16 6.24 10.90 18.43
CA SER A 16 6.75 11.62 17.27
C SER A 16 7.96 12.48 17.65
N ASN A 17 8.71 12.94 16.66
CA ASN A 17 9.83 13.87 16.86
C ASN A 17 9.43 15.19 17.54
N THR A 18 8.14 15.50 17.59
CA THR A 18 7.55 16.66 18.27
C THR A 18 6.99 16.34 19.66
N ASN A 19 7.41 15.20 20.24
CA ASN A 19 6.99 14.70 21.54
C ASN A 19 5.46 14.47 21.69
N ARG A 20 4.75 14.31 20.56
CA ARG A 20 3.32 14.01 20.52
C ARG A 20 3.09 12.51 20.28
N ARG A 21 2.00 11.94 20.80
CA ARG A 21 1.63 10.56 20.48
C ARG A 21 1.14 10.47 19.03
N ALA A 22 1.76 9.60 18.24
CA ALA A 22 1.36 9.31 16.87
C ALA A 22 1.07 7.80 16.69
N LYS A 23 0.12 7.49 15.82
CA LYS A 23 -0.21 6.12 15.41
C LYS A 23 0.58 5.80 14.14
N TYR A 24 1.58 4.92 14.26
CA TYR A 24 2.38 4.42 13.15
C TYR A 24 1.76 3.15 12.59
N TYR A 25 1.75 3.03 11.26
CA TYR A 25 1.25 1.85 10.57
C TYR A 25 2.39 1.12 9.89
N GLU A 26 2.34 -0.21 9.92
CA GLU A 26 3.30 -1.07 9.23
C GLU A 26 2.52 -2.14 8.45
N LEU A 27 3.00 -2.48 7.25
CA LEU A 27 2.47 -3.62 6.50
C LEU A 27 2.75 -4.92 7.25
N THR A 28 1.71 -5.73 7.38
CA THR A 28 1.84 -7.13 7.82
C THR A 28 2.38 -7.99 6.67
N ARG A 29 2.70 -9.26 6.95
CA ARG A 29 3.10 -10.22 5.92
C ARG A 29 2.01 -10.41 4.85
N SER A 30 0.75 -10.51 5.27
CA SER A 30 -0.39 -10.58 4.33
C SER A 30 -0.59 -9.28 3.57
N GLY A 31 -0.35 -8.13 4.21
CA GLY A 31 -0.37 -6.83 3.57
C GLY A 31 0.66 -6.68 2.46
N ARG A 32 1.91 -7.15 2.68
CA ARG A 32 2.96 -7.15 1.64
C ARG A 32 2.57 -8.01 0.45
N LYS A 33 2.13 -9.26 0.69
CA LYS A 33 1.64 -10.14 -0.39
C LYS A 33 0.51 -9.51 -1.21
N ARG A 34 -0.42 -8.80 -0.54
CA ARG A 34 -1.51 -8.11 -1.24
C ARG A 34 -1.00 -6.91 -2.02
N LEU A 35 -0.07 -6.15 -1.47
CA LEU A 35 0.55 -5.01 -2.15
C LEU A 35 1.26 -5.47 -3.43
N ASP A 36 2.03 -6.56 -3.36
CA ASP A 36 2.73 -7.11 -4.52
C ASP A 36 1.73 -7.49 -5.63
N ALA A 37 0.67 -8.24 -5.28
CA ALA A 37 -0.36 -8.64 -6.24
C ALA A 37 -1.09 -7.45 -6.87
N GLU A 38 -1.42 -6.41 -6.08
CA GLU A 38 -2.07 -5.21 -6.61
C GLU A 38 -1.12 -4.41 -7.51
N THR A 39 0.16 -4.37 -7.16
CA THR A 39 1.20 -3.70 -7.94
C THR A 39 1.36 -4.36 -9.30
N ASP A 40 1.40 -5.70 -9.36
CA ASP A 40 1.46 -6.45 -10.61
C ASP A 40 0.27 -6.16 -11.53
N ILE A 41 -0.94 -6.08 -10.96
CA ILE A 41 -2.15 -5.73 -11.73
C ILE A 41 -2.05 -4.30 -12.26
N TRP A 42 -1.62 -3.37 -11.41
CA TRP A 42 -1.45 -1.97 -11.78
C TRP A 42 -0.45 -1.81 -12.92
N LEU A 43 0.72 -2.46 -12.83
CA LEU A 43 1.76 -2.39 -13.85
C LEU A 43 1.27 -2.91 -15.20
N LYS A 44 0.52 -4.02 -15.22
CA LYS A 44 -0.08 -4.55 -16.46
C LYS A 44 -1.08 -3.57 -17.07
N LEU A 45 -1.93 -2.96 -16.24
CA LEU A 45 -2.91 -1.98 -16.71
C LEU A 45 -2.21 -0.76 -17.30
N THR A 46 -1.23 -0.20 -16.60
CA THR A 46 -0.51 0.99 -17.07
C THR A 46 0.30 0.70 -18.33
N ALA A 47 0.87 -0.49 -18.46
CA ALA A 47 1.56 -0.89 -19.68
C ALA A 47 0.60 -0.94 -20.88
N ALA A 48 -0.59 -1.54 -20.71
CA ALA A 48 -1.59 -1.60 -21.77
C ALA A 48 -2.08 -0.19 -22.18
N VAL A 49 -2.31 0.70 -21.21
CA VAL A 49 -2.64 2.11 -21.51
C VAL A 49 -1.50 2.79 -22.26
N GLY A 50 -0.25 2.58 -21.85
CA GLY A 50 0.93 3.11 -22.54
C GLY A 50 0.99 2.70 -24.01
N GLN A 51 0.74 1.41 -24.31
CA GLN A 51 0.70 0.91 -25.69
C GLN A 51 -0.36 1.61 -26.55
N VAL A 52 -1.54 1.92 -25.98
CA VAL A 52 -2.59 2.65 -26.71
C VAL A 52 -2.17 4.09 -26.99
N LEU A 53 -1.48 4.74 -26.05
CA LEU A 53 -1.02 6.12 -26.20
C LEU A 53 0.14 6.23 -27.21
N ASP A 54 1.04 5.24 -27.28
CA ASP A 54 2.17 5.22 -28.22
C ASP A 54 1.74 4.98 -29.68
N MET A 55 0.52 4.48 -29.90
CA MET A 55 -0.06 4.26 -31.22
C MET A 55 -0.77 5.50 -31.82
N ALA A 56 -0.94 6.57 -31.02
CA ALA A 56 -1.59 7.82 -31.42
C ALA A 56 -0.56 8.89 -31.83
#